data_AF-T1PGR2-F1
#
_entry.id   AF-T1PGR2-F1
#
_cell.length_a   1.000
_cell.length_b   1.000
_cell.length_c   1.000
_cell.angle_alpha   90.00
_cell.angle_beta   90.00
_cell.angle_gamma   90.00
#
_symmetry.space_group_name_H-M   'P 1'
#
loop_
_entity.id
_entity.type
_entity.pdbx_description
1 polymer ?
#
loop_
_entity_poly.entity_id
_entity_poly.type
_entity_poly.pdbx_seq_one_letter_code
_entity_poly.pdbx_strand_id
1 'polypeptide(L)'
;MDIFKIIFAIALMMEISSAAREPSRRHKLLQYVLPKHKQCIRIFMMLQEPWHLNVLRDLEGLIDDESGEYSPVYDVYKDSIEEFLEAFKVYSRDDQNCAKAEHLVETISKTRELLFATDDSKFQKVLQRHTLDPLDVYEHHTLEFYDRFAKEFLNYESSLSKAEEEKESHLIKWFDSFIEEKDFLEKTQKFGKFFDFFEDEMKYDTSICKCLL
;
A
#
# COMPACT_ATOMS: atom_id res chain seq x y z
N MET A 1 27.72 16.83 -49.43
CA MET A 1 27.14 16.59 -48.10
C MET A 1 25.86 17.39 -48.04
N ASP A 2 24.73 16.71 -47.95
CA ASP A 2 23.42 17.22 -48.37
C ASP A 2 22.80 18.09 -47.25
N ILE A 3 22.80 19.41 -47.42
CA ILE A 3 22.33 20.39 -46.43
C ILE A 3 20.89 20.10 -45.99
N PHE A 4 20.06 19.56 -46.89
CA PHE A 4 18.69 19.17 -46.57
C PHE A 4 18.60 18.01 -45.56
N LYS A 5 19.55 17.07 -45.58
CA LYS A 5 19.59 15.97 -44.59
C LYS A 5 20.02 16.46 -43.21
N ILE A 6 20.88 17.48 -43.16
CA ILE A 6 21.31 18.11 -41.91
C ILE A 6 20.15 18.91 -41.30
N ILE A 7 19.42 19.68 -42.11
CA ILE A 7 18.25 20.43 -41.64
C ILE A 7 17.13 19.48 -41.17
N PHE A 8 16.89 18.38 -41.89
CA PHE A 8 15.90 17.38 -41.48
C PHE A 8 16.30 16.66 -40.18
N ALA A 9 17.58 16.33 -40.00
CA ALA A 9 18.07 15.74 -38.75
C ALA A 9 18.00 16.72 -37.57
N ILE A 10 18.24 18.02 -37.79
CA ILE A 10 18.07 19.06 -36.76
C ILE A 10 16.58 19.23 -36.41
N ALA A 11 15.68 19.24 -37.40
CA ALA A 11 14.24 19.32 -37.16
C ALA A 11 13.71 18.09 -36.39
N LEU A 12 14.17 16.87 -36.75
CA LEU A 12 13.83 15.65 -36.01
C LEU A 12 14.40 15.68 -34.59
N MET A 13 15.64 16.16 -34.39
CA MET A 13 16.22 16.30 -33.05
C MET A 13 15.51 17.37 -32.21
N MET A 14 14.98 18.43 -32.83
CA MET A 14 14.17 19.45 -32.15
C MET A 14 12.74 18.95 -31.84
N GLU A 15 12.13 18.14 -32.69
CA GLU A 15 10.86 17.45 -32.39
C GLU A 15 11.03 16.39 -31.29
N ILE A 16 12.14 15.63 -31.29
CA ILE A 16 12.43 14.66 -30.23
C ILE A 16 12.80 15.37 -28.91
N SER A 17 13.51 16.49 -28.97
CA SER A 17 13.83 17.33 -27.79
C SER A 17 12.61 18.03 -27.20
N SER A 18 11.55 18.27 -27.98
CA SER A 18 10.29 18.84 -27.51
C SER A 18 9.26 17.78 -27.10
N ALA A 19 9.54 16.49 -27.35
CA ALA A 19 8.69 15.36 -26.98
C ALA A 19 8.93 14.85 -25.55
N ALA A 20 9.98 15.30 -24.86
CA ALA A 20 10.03 15.22 -23.40
C ALA A 20 9.14 16.33 -22.82
N ARG A 21 7.81 16.19 -23.00
CA ARG A 21 6.84 17.04 -22.31
C ARG A 21 7.17 16.97 -20.83
N GLU A 22 7.44 18.12 -20.21
CA GLU A 22 7.54 18.16 -18.75
C GLU A 22 6.31 17.45 -18.18
N PRO A 23 6.49 16.53 -17.23
CA PRO A 23 5.36 15.84 -16.63
C PRO A 23 4.40 16.89 -16.08
N SER A 24 3.11 16.70 -16.35
CA SER A 24 2.07 17.58 -15.82
C SER A 24 2.21 17.67 -14.30
N ARG A 25 1.78 18.77 -13.69
CA ARG A 25 1.88 18.94 -12.23
C ARG A 25 1.13 17.83 -11.48
N ARG A 26 0.00 17.40 -12.04
CA ARG A 26 -0.76 16.22 -11.62
C ARG A 26 0.09 14.94 -11.69
N HIS A 27 0.83 14.72 -12.77
CA HIS A 27 1.75 13.58 -12.87
C HIS A 27 2.89 13.64 -11.84
N LYS A 28 3.40 14.83 -11.52
CA LYS A 28 4.41 14.99 -10.45
C LYS A 28 3.87 14.58 -9.07
N LEU A 29 2.59 14.87 -8.79
CA LEU A 29 1.92 14.42 -7.56
C LEU A 29 1.87 12.88 -7.50
N LEU A 30 1.49 12.21 -8.59
CA LEU A 30 1.51 10.75 -8.68
C LEU A 30 2.93 10.17 -8.48
N GLN A 31 3.94 10.74 -9.15
CA GLN A 31 5.34 10.31 -9.02
C GLN A 31 5.87 10.41 -7.58
N TYR A 32 5.37 11.37 -6.79
CA TYR A 32 5.69 11.50 -5.38
C TYR A 32 4.97 10.44 -4.52
N VAL A 33 3.66 10.29 -4.74
CA VAL A 33 2.78 9.47 -3.89
C VAL A 33 3.06 7.98 -4.05
N LEU A 34 3.16 7.52 -5.29
CA LEU A 34 3.17 6.10 -5.61
C LEU A 34 4.33 5.34 -4.95
N PRO A 35 5.60 5.79 -5.04
CA PRO A 35 6.72 5.07 -4.40
C PRO A 35 6.61 5.03 -2.87
N LYS A 36 6.08 6.08 -2.25
CA LYS A 36 5.94 6.19 -0.79
C LYS A 36 4.83 5.29 -0.27
N HIS A 37 3.71 5.25 -0.96
CA HIS A 37 2.62 4.34 -0.63
C HIS A 37 3.09 2.88 -0.70
N LYS A 38 3.81 2.49 -1.78
CA LYS A 38 4.45 1.16 -1.90
C LYS A 38 5.39 0.86 -0.73
N GLN A 39 6.15 1.85 -0.27
CA GLN A 39 7.02 1.69 0.89
C GLN A 39 6.24 1.41 2.18
N CYS A 40 5.13 2.12 2.44
CA CYS A 40 4.27 1.88 3.60
C CYS A 40 3.71 0.45 3.59
N ILE A 41 3.23 -0.01 2.43
CA ILE A 41 2.70 -1.38 2.24
C ILE A 41 3.78 -2.42 2.50
N ARG A 42 5.00 -2.19 1.99
CA ARG A 42 6.13 -3.08 2.23
C ARG A 42 6.48 -3.16 3.72
N ILE A 43 6.54 -2.02 4.41
CA ILE A 43 6.79 -1.96 5.86
C ILE A 43 5.72 -2.79 6.59
N PHE A 44 4.44 -2.59 6.25
CA PHE A 44 3.35 -3.38 6.81
C PHE A 44 3.60 -4.89 6.67
N MET A 45 3.80 -5.37 5.43
CA MET A 45 4.01 -6.81 5.19
C MET A 45 5.23 -7.37 5.92
N MET A 46 6.33 -6.61 5.97
CA MET A 46 7.54 -7.01 6.70
C MET A 46 7.36 -7.09 8.22
N LEU A 47 6.42 -6.33 8.79
CA LEU A 47 6.12 -6.39 10.22
C LEU A 47 5.18 -7.56 10.57
N GLN A 48 4.35 -8.02 9.63
CA GLN A 48 3.41 -9.12 9.85
C GLN A 48 4.10 -10.48 9.98
N GLU A 49 5.11 -10.77 9.16
CA GLU A 49 5.85 -12.04 9.20
C GLU A 49 6.42 -12.37 10.60
N PRO A 50 7.30 -11.55 11.20
CA PRO A 50 7.85 -11.86 12.51
C PRO A 50 6.77 -11.88 13.60
N TRP A 51 5.70 -11.09 13.47
CA TRP A 51 4.61 -11.09 14.43
C TRP A 51 3.85 -12.42 14.42
N HIS A 52 3.42 -12.87 13.24
CA HIS A 52 2.68 -14.12 13.08
C HIS A 52 3.51 -15.35 13.48
N LEU A 53 4.81 -15.37 13.16
CA LEU A 53 5.72 -16.42 13.59
C LEU A 53 5.87 -16.48 15.12
N ASN A 54 5.93 -15.33 15.79
CA ASN A 54 5.98 -15.27 17.25
C ASN A 54 4.66 -15.74 17.89
N VAL A 55 3.50 -15.33 17.33
CA VAL A 55 2.18 -15.81 17.78
C VAL A 55 2.08 -17.33 17.65
N LEU A 56 2.48 -17.90 16.51
CA LEU A 56 2.49 -19.35 16.31
C LEU A 56 3.35 -20.08 17.33
N ARG A 57 4.60 -19.65 17.51
CA ARG A 57 5.51 -20.26 18.49
C ARG A 57 4.93 -20.25 19.91
N ASP A 58 4.33 -19.13 20.30
CA ASP A 58 3.78 -18.98 21.65
C ASP A 58 2.48 -19.80 21.83
N LEU A 59 1.70 -20.01 20.76
CA LEU A 59 0.58 -20.94 20.75
C LEU A 59 1.04 -22.40 20.86
N GLU A 60 2.07 -22.80 20.10
CA GLU A 60 2.67 -24.14 20.17
C GLU A 60 3.14 -24.47 21.59
N GLY A 61 3.87 -23.55 22.24
CA GLY A 61 4.32 -23.74 23.62
C GLY A 61 3.17 -23.94 24.62
N LEU A 62 2.05 -23.23 24.46
CA LEU A 62 0.88 -23.40 25.32
C LEU A 62 0.14 -24.73 25.08
N ILE A 63 0.19 -25.27 23.87
CA ILE A 63 -0.40 -26.57 23.55
C ILE A 63 0.45 -27.69 24.16
N ASP A 64 1.77 -27.62 24.02
CA ASP A 64 2.72 -28.62 24.53
C ASP A 64 2.73 -28.69 26.07
N ASP A 65 2.64 -27.54 26.75
CA ASP A 65 2.72 -27.46 28.22
C ASP A 65 1.45 -27.93 28.94
N GLU A 66 0.25 -27.77 28.35
CA GLU A 66 -1.02 -28.00 29.05
C GLU A 66 -1.61 -29.41 28.86
N SER A 67 -0.99 -30.31 28.10
CA SER A 67 -1.47 -31.69 27.83
C SER A 67 -2.93 -31.79 27.37
N GLY A 68 -3.49 -30.68 26.86
CA GLY A 68 -4.91 -30.52 26.54
C GLY A 68 -5.19 -30.66 25.05
N GLU A 69 -6.46 -30.88 24.71
CA GLU A 69 -6.93 -30.80 23.32
C GLU A 69 -6.61 -29.41 22.74
N TYR A 70 -6.03 -29.38 21.55
CA TYR A 70 -5.76 -28.16 20.81
C TYR A 70 -7.01 -27.76 20.03
N SER A 71 -7.28 -26.46 19.94
CA SER A 71 -8.45 -25.95 19.24
C SER A 71 -8.32 -26.17 17.74
N PRO A 72 -9.37 -26.59 17.02
CA PRO A 72 -9.36 -26.65 15.56
C PRO A 72 -9.01 -25.32 14.89
N VAL A 73 -9.21 -24.20 15.59
CA VAL A 73 -8.82 -22.86 15.13
C VAL A 73 -7.29 -22.74 14.98
N TYR A 74 -6.51 -23.50 15.76
CA TYR A 74 -5.06 -23.55 15.63
C TYR A 74 -4.61 -24.09 14.28
N ASP A 75 -5.16 -25.22 13.84
CA ASP A 75 -4.79 -25.80 12.54
C ASP A 75 -5.13 -24.82 11.40
N VAL A 76 -6.33 -24.23 11.44
CA VAL A 76 -6.76 -23.24 10.44
C VAL A 76 -5.85 -22.00 10.43
N TYR A 77 -5.48 -21.50 11.62
CA TYR A 77 -4.56 -20.37 11.74
C TYR A 77 -3.16 -20.73 11.21
N LYS A 78 -2.64 -21.90 11.59
CA LYS A 78 -1.34 -22.39 11.15
C LYS A 78 -1.27 -22.52 9.63
N ASP A 79 -2.25 -23.18 9.03
CA ASP A 79 -2.34 -23.34 7.57
C ASP A 79 -2.39 -21.96 6.88
N SER A 80 -3.17 -21.02 7.41
CA SER A 80 -3.27 -19.66 6.89
C SER A 80 -1.94 -18.89 6.96
N ILE A 81 -1.15 -19.11 8.01
CA ILE A 81 0.20 -18.54 8.12
C ILE A 81 1.19 -19.20 7.16
N GLU A 82 1.15 -20.51 7.01
CA GLU A 82 2.00 -21.21 6.05
C GLU A 82 1.73 -20.71 4.62
N GLU A 83 0.46 -20.52 4.25
CA GLU A 83 0.06 -19.89 2.98
C GLU A 83 0.61 -18.46 2.85
N PHE A 84 0.48 -17.64 3.89
CA PHE A 84 1.04 -16.29 3.93
C PHE A 84 2.58 -16.30 3.76
N LEU A 85 3.30 -17.17 4.47
CA LEU A 85 4.76 -17.24 4.43
C LEU A 85 5.27 -17.67 3.06
N GLU A 86 4.62 -18.63 2.40
CA GLU A 86 4.99 -19.02 1.04
C GLU A 86 4.67 -17.90 0.03
N ALA A 87 3.52 -17.22 0.16
CA ALA A 87 3.22 -16.04 -0.64
C ALA A 87 4.27 -14.93 -0.41
N PHE A 88 4.72 -14.73 0.83
CA PHE A 88 5.65 -13.68 1.21
C PHE A 88 7.05 -13.97 0.68
N LYS A 89 7.47 -15.23 0.69
CA LYS A 89 8.72 -15.70 0.06
C LYS A 89 8.71 -15.52 -1.46
N VAL A 90 7.56 -15.66 -2.11
CA VAL A 90 7.44 -15.40 -3.56
C VAL A 90 7.46 -13.89 -3.84
N TYR A 91 6.82 -13.08 -3.00
CA TYR A 91 6.84 -11.62 -3.12
C TYR A 91 8.20 -11.00 -2.80
N SER A 92 8.90 -11.46 -1.76
CA SER A 92 10.24 -10.96 -1.40
C SER A 92 11.29 -11.19 -2.49
N ARG A 93 11.04 -12.09 -3.44
CA ARG A 93 11.87 -12.33 -4.63
C ARG A 93 11.52 -11.45 -5.83
N ASP A 94 10.35 -10.82 -5.80
CA ASP A 94 9.77 -10.01 -6.88
C ASP A 94 8.82 -8.98 -6.26
N ASP A 95 9.42 -8.03 -5.52
CA ASP A 95 8.72 -7.06 -4.67
C ASP A 95 8.02 -5.94 -5.46
N GLN A 96 8.12 -6.01 -6.79
CA GLN A 96 7.45 -5.11 -7.72
C GLN A 96 6.13 -5.70 -8.26
N ASN A 97 5.82 -6.95 -7.94
CA ASN A 97 4.63 -7.62 -8.44
C ASN A 97 3.43 -7.37 -7.53
N CYS A 98 2.55 -6.50 -8.01
CA CYS A 98 1.43 -6.00 -7.23
C CYS A 98 0.35 -7.03 -6.96
N ALA A 99 0.03 -7.90 -7.90
CA ALA A 99 -0.91 -8.99 -7.66
C ALA A 99 -0.46 -9.90 -6.49
N LYS A 100 0.86 -10.08 -6.30
CA LYS A 100 1.40 -10.83 -5.16
C LYS A 100 1.26 -10.07 -3.84
N ALA A 101 1.51 -8.76 -3.84
CA ALA A 101 1.34 -7.92 -2.65
C ALA A 101 -0.13 -7.83 -2.21
N GLU A 102 -1.05 -7.73 -3.16
CA GLU A 102 -2.49 -7.71 -2.92
C GLU A 102 -2.97 -9.02 -2.28
N HIS A 103 -2.59 -10.14 -2.90
CA HIS A 103 -2.90 -11.46 -2.37
C HIS A 103 -2.35 -11.63 -0.94
N LEU A 104 -1.15 -11.11 -0.67
CA LEU A 104 -0.55 -11.14 0.67
C LEU A 104 -1.34 -10.36 1.70
N VAL A 105 -1.78 -9.13 1.36
CA VAL A 105 -2.56 -8.29 2.27
C VAL A 105 -3.91 -8.95 2.59
N GLU A 106 -4.57 -9.53 1.59
CA GLU A 106 -5.82 -10.26 1.79
C GLU A 106 -5.61 -11.49 2.70
N THR A 107 -4.56 -12.28 2.46
CA THR A 107 -4.22 -13.44 3.29
C THR A 107 -3.91 -13.02 4.73
N ILE A 108 -3.13 -11.95 4.94
CA ILE A 108 -2.87 -11.40 6.29
C ILE A 108 -4.18 -11.00 6.97
N SER A 109 -5.06 -10.27 6.28
CA SER A 109 -6.32 -9.79 6.85
C SER A 109 -7.17 -10.96 7.35
N LYS A 110 -7.38 -11.96 6.48
CA LYS A 110 -8.13 -13.18 6.83
C LYS A 110 -7.49 -13.92 8.00
N THR A 111 -6.17 -14.02 8.00
CA THR A 111 -5.44 -14.71 9.08
C THR A 111 -5.60 -13.99 10.41
N ARG A 112 -5.60 -12.65 10.42
CA ARG A 112 -5.83 -11.85 11.63
C ARG A 112 -7.28 -11.92 12.09
N GLU A 113 -8.25 -11.87 11.18
CA GLU A 113 -9.67 -12.02 11.52
C GLU A 113 -9.93 -13.34 12.27
N LEU A 114 -9.30 -14.45 11.85
CA LEU A 114 -9.37 -15.72 12.57
C LEU A 114 -8.88 -15.63 14.02
N LEU A 115 -7.77 -14.91 14.26
CA LEU A 115 -7.20 -14.71 15.61
C LEU A 115 -8.09 -13.86 16.52
N PHE A 116 -8.68 -12.80 15.99
CA PHE A 116 -9.45 -11.86 16.80
C PHE A 116 -10.92 -12.29 16.97
N ALA A 117 -11.44 -13.15 16.09
CA ALA A 117 -12.80 -13.66 16.18
C ALA A 117 -12.96 -14.89 17.08
N THR A 118 -11.86 -15.51 17.53
CA THR A 118 -11.93 -16.71 18.38
C THR A 118 -12.12 -16.38 19.86
N ASP A 119 -13.05 -17.08 20.51
CA ASP A 119 -13.27 -17.05 21.95
C ASP A 119 -12.28 -17.95 22.73
N ASP A 120 -11.32 -18.57 22.03
CA ASP A 120 -10.32 -19.43 22.66
C ASP A 120 -9.41 -18.62 23.61
N SER A 121 -9.55 -18.89 24.90
CA SER A 121 -8.78 -18.22 25.95
C SER A 121 -7.26 -18.36 25.81
N LYS A 122 -6.74 -19.41 25.13
CA LYS A 122 -5.31 -19.55 24.86
C LYS A 122 -4.85 -18.53 23.83
N PHE A 123 -5.63 -18.35 22.76
CA PHE A 123 -5.40 -17.31 21.75
C PHE A 123 -5.44 -15.93 22.38
N GLN A 124 -6.46 -15.65 23.19
CA GLN A 124 -6.59 -14.37 23.88
C GLN A 124 -5.39 -14.08 24.81
N LYS A 125 -4.88 -15.09 25.54
CA LYS A 125 -3.66 -14.94 26.36
C LYS A 125 -2.41 -14.64 25.53
N VAL A 126 -2.25 -15.26 24.36
CA VAL A 126 -1.11 -15.00 23.46
C VAL A 126 -1.21 -13.58 22.89
N LEU A 127 -2.38 -13.20 22.38
CA LEU A 127 -2.61 -11.86 21.84
C LEU A 127 -2.32 -10.76 22.87
N GLN A 128 -2.70 -10.97 24.14
CA GLN A 128 -2.37 -10.04 25.23
C GLN A 128 -0.86 -9.89 25.49
N ARG A 129 -0.03 -10.91 25.18
CA ARG A 129 1.43 -10.85 25.32
C ARG A 129 2.10 -10.12 24.15
N HIS A 130 1.48 -10.13 22.98
CA HIS A 130 1.96 -9.40 21.80
C HIS A 130 1.43 -7.96 21.80
N THR A 131 1.84 -7.19 22.81
CA THR A 131 1.33 -5.82 23.09
C THR A 131 1.66 -4.77 22.05
N LEU A 132 2.57 -5.06 21.11
CA LEU A 132 2.87 -4.17 19.99
C LEU A 132 2.21 -4.76 18.75
N ASP A 133 1.08 -4.18 18.33
CA ASP A 133 0.44 -4.58 17.09
C ASP A 133 1.22 -3.98 15.92
N PRO A 134 1.67 -4.77 14.93
CA PRO A 134 2.17 -4.26 13.67
C PRO A 134 1.26 -3.21 13.01
N LEU A 135 -0.05 -3.24 13.28
CA LEU A 135 -0.98 -2.20 12.87
C LEU A 135 -0.66 -0.84 13.47
N ASP A 136 -0.26 -0.76 14.74
CA ASP A 136 0.07 0.52 15.39
C ASP A 136 1.31 1.16 14.75
N VAL A 137 2.32 0.33 14.46
CA VAL A 137 3.55 0.78 13.79
C VAL A 137 3.27 1.21 12.35
N TYR A 138 2.42 0.45 11.65
CA TYR A 138 1.98 0.78 10.30
C TYR A 138 1.14 2.07 10.27
N GLU A 139 0.20 2.22 11.20
CA GLU A 139 -0.63 3.41 11.36
C GLU A 139 0.25 4.64 11.55
N HIS A 140 1.21 4.58 12.49
CA HIS A 140 2.14 5.67 12.73
C HIS A 140 2.90 6.08 11.45
N HIS A 141 3.51 5.13 10.74
CA HIS A 141 4.23 5.40 9.50
C HIS A 141 3.33 5.92 8.38
N THR A 142 2.09 5.45 8.31
CA THR A 142 1.14 5.81 7.26
C THR A 142 0.56 7.20 7.50
N LEU A 143 0.28 7.57 8.75
CA LEU A 143 -0.15 8.92 9.12
C LEU A 143 0.95 9.96 8.83
N GLU A 144 2.21 9.66 9.15
CA GLU A 144 3.33 10.55 8.77
C GLU A 144 3.41 10.77 7.25
N PHE A 145 3.13 9.73 6.47
CA PHE A 145 3.07 9.83 5.02
C PHE A 145 1.89 10.69 4.57
N TYR A 146 0.70 10.50 5.14
CA TYR A 146 -0.49 11.30 4.83
C TYR A 146 -0.31 12.78 5.12
N ASP A 147 0.35 13.14 6.23
CA ASP A 147 0.67 14.53 6.54
C ASP A 147 1.59 15.17 5.50
N ARG A 148 2.55 14.41 4.97
CA ARG A 148 3.45 14.90 3.91
C ARG A 148 2.73 14.98 2.56
N PHE A 149 1.90 13.99 2.25
CA PHE A 149 1.05 14.00 1.07
C PHE A 149 0.13 15.22 1.07
N ALA A 150 -0.51 15.55 2.20
CA ALA A 150 -1.39 16.70 2.30
C ALA A 150 -0.67 18.01 1.96
N LYS A 151 0.59 18.16 2.39
CA LYS A 151 1.42 19.31 2.03
C LYS A 151 1.70 19.37 0.53
N GLU A 152 2.06 18.24 -0.08
CA GLU A 152 2.31 18.18 -1.52
C GLU A 152 1.05 18.43 -2.34
N PHE A 153 -0.11 17.96 -1.87
CA PHE A 153 -1.39 18.21 -2.52
C PHE A 153 -1.75 19.70 -2.47
N LEU A 154 -1.62 20.36 -1.31
CA LEU A 154 -1.87 21.79 -1.19
C LEU A 154 -0.91 22.63 -2.05
N ASN A 155 0.34 22.20 -2.21
CA ASN A 155 1.28 22.82 -3.16
C ASN A 155 0.83 22.63 -4.62
N TYR A 156 0.30 21.46 -4.96
CA TYR A 156 -0.29 21.20 -6.27
C TYR A 156 -1.50 22.10 -6.52
N GLU A 157 -2.46 22.12 -5.61
CA GLU A 157 -3.71 22.89 -5.69
C GLU A 157 -3.42 24.39 -5.83
N SER A 158 -2.59 24.96 -4.94
CA SER A 158 -2.21 26.37 -4.97
C SER A 158 -1.46 26.81 -6.24
N SER A 159 -0.95 25.85 -7.01
CA SER A 159 -0.30 26.13 -8.29
C SER A 159 -1.30 26.27 -9.44
N LEU A 160 -2.52 25.74 -9.30
CA LEU A 160 -3.50 25.68 -10.37
C LEU A 160 -4.04 27.08 -10.73
N SER A 161 -4.31 27.28 -12.02
CA SER A 161 -5.15 28.39 -12.46
C SER A 161 -6.62 28.07 -12.22
N LYS A 162 -7.51 29.08 -12.17
CA LYS A 162 -8.96 28.87 -11.99
C LYS A 162 -9.58 27.86 -12.97
N ALA A 163 -9.12 27.88 -14.23
CA ALA A 163 -9.60 26.96 -15.25
C ALA A 163 -9.09 25.52 -15.04
N GLU A 164 -7.96 25.34 -14.36
CA GLU A 164 -7.45 24.03 -13.95
C GLU A 164 -8.12 23.55 -12.67
N GLU A 165 -8.36 24.43 -11.68
CA GLU A 165 -9.14 24.11 -10.48
C GLU A 165 -10.53 23.58 -10.83
N GLU A 166 -11.23 24.19 -11.80
CA GLU A 166 -12.53 23.69 -12.27
C GLU A 166 -12.44 22.27 -12.85
N LYS A 167 -11.39 21.98 -13.63
CA LYS A 167 -11.14 20.65 -14.20
C LYS A 167 -10.76 19.61 -13.13
N GLU A 168 -10.05 20.06 -12.09
CA GLU A 168 -9.55 19.22 -11.00
C GLU A 168 -10.52 19.17 -9.81
N SER A 169 -11.72 19.73 -9.95
CA SER A 169 -12.70 19.89 -8.87
C SER A 169 -13.10 18.59 -8.17
N HIS A 170 -13.10 17.45 -8.87
CA HIS A 170 -13.36 16.15 -8.26
C HIS A 170 -12.20 15.67 -7.38
N LEU A 171 -10.95 15.90 -7.81
CA LEU A 171 -9.75 15.54 -7.07
C LEU A 171 -9.59 16.44 -5.82
N ILE A 172 -9.87 17.73 -5.95
CA ILE A 172 -9.85 18.68 -4.83
C ILE A 172 -10.91 18.32 -3.78
N LYS A 173 -12.17 18.07 -4.19
CA LYS A 173 -13.23 17.63 -3.27
C LYS A 173 -12.91 16.32 -2.56
N TRP A 174 -12.27 15.38 -3.26
CA TRP A 174 -11.80 14.15 -2.64
C TRP A 174 -10.75 14.44 -1.57
N PHE A 175 -9.81 15.34 -1.85
CA PHE A 175 -8.75 15.71 -0.91
C PHE A 175 -9.33 16.33 0.37
N ASP A 176 -10.29 17.25 0.24
CA ASP A 176 -11.00 17.84 1.38
C ASP A 176 -11.63 16.75 2.27
N SER A 177 -12.31 15.78 1.65
CA SER A 177 -12.92 14.66 2.37
C SER A 177 -11.90 13.71 3.00
N PHE A 178 -10.71 13.57 2.41
CA PHE A 178 -9.63 12.76 2.92
C PHE A 178 -8.95 13.39 4.14
N ILE A 179 -8.67 14.70 4.11
CA ILE A 179 -8.00 15.37 5.24
C ILE A 179 -8.88 15.44 6.48
N GLU A 180 -10.20 15.58 6.29
CA GLU A 180 -11.19 15.62 7.37
C GLU A 180 -11.40 14.27 8.06
N GLU A 181 -11.03 13.16 7.40
CA GLU A 181 -11.20 11.82 7.96
C GLU A 181 -10.28 11.59 9.18
N LYS A 182 -10.86 11.07 10.26
CA LYS A 182 -10.20 10.83 11.54
C LYS A 182 -10.00 9.36 11.83
N ASP A 183 -10.89 8.50 11.33
CA ASP A 183 -10.71 7.06 11.48
C ASP A 183 -9.59 6.59 10.55
N PHE A 184 -8.59 5.89 11.08
CA PHE A 184 -7.42 5.48 10.30
C PHE A 184 -7.79 4.54 9.15
N LEU A 185 -8.66 3.57 9.39
CA LEU A 185 -9.05 2.58 8.39
C LEU A 185 -9.85 3.25 7.27
N GLU A 186 -10.82 4.08 7.61
CA GLU A 186 -11.59 4.86 6.63
C GLU A 186 -10.68 5.84 5.86
N LYS A 187 -9.72 6.47 6.55
CA LYS A 187 -8.74 7.38 5.91
C LYS A 187 -7.86 6.65 4.92
N THR A 188 -7.41 5.44 5.25
CA THR A 188 -6.62 4.59 4.35
C THR A 188 -7.42 4.13 3.14
N GLN A 189 -8.69 3.73 3.31
CA GLN A 189 -9.58 3.42 2.19
C GLN A 189 -9.85 4.65 1.31
N LYS A 190 -10.05 5.83 1.91
CA LYS A 190 -10.18 7.08 1.14
C LYS A 190 -8.90 7.40 0.38
N PHE A 191 -7.74 7.17 0.99
CA PHE A 191 -6.45 7.36 0.34
C PHE A 191 -6.30 6.45 -0.89
N GLY A 192 -6.74 5.20 -0.81
CA GLY A 192 -6.76 4.28 -1.95
C GLY A 192 -7.44 4.88 -3.19
N LYS A 193 -8.60 5.51 -3.02
CA LYS A 193 -9.35 6.20 -4.10
C LYS A 193 -8.59 7.35 -4.78
N PHE A 194 -7.48 7.84 -4.21
CA PHE A 194 -6.59 8.80 -4.88
C PHE A 194 -6.15 8.30 -6.26
N PHE A 195 -5.84 7.01 -6.34
CA PHE A 195 -5.25 6.41 -7.53
C PHE A 195 -6.29 6.22 -8.65
N ASP A 196 -7.59 6.18 -8.35
CA ASP A 196 -8.67 6.14 -9.36
C ASP A 196 -8.61 7.35 -10.30
N PHE A 197 -8.11 8.49 -9.80
CA PHE A 197 -7.89 9.69 -10.61
C PHE A 197 -6.74 9.53 -11.62
N PHE A 198 -5.97 8.45 -11.57
CA PHE A 198 -4.79 8.24 -12.42
C PHE A 198 -4.87 6.92 -13.19
N GLU A 199 -6.05 6.29 -13.29
CA GLU A 199 -6.20 4.95 -13.87
C GLU A 199 -5.61 4.85 -15.29
N ASP A 200 -5.80 5.87 -16.12
CA ASP A 200 -5.26 5.92 -17.48
C ASP A 200 -3.73 6.03 -17.50
N GLU A 201 -3.14 6.86 -16.62
CA GLU A 201 -1.67 6.96 -16.48
C GLU A 201 -1.04 5.69 -15.92
N MET A 202 -1.81 4.95 -15.11
CA MET A 202 -1.39 3.74 -14.42
C MET A 202 -1.66 2.45 -15.20
N LYS A 203 -2.44 2.50 -16.28
CA LYS A 203 -2.91 1.32 -17.04
C LYS A 203 -1.78 0.42 -17.56
N TYR A 204 -0.60 0.99 -17.81
CA TYR A 204 0.58 0.27 -18.29
C TYR A 204 1.60 -0.01 -17.19
N ASP A 205 1.38 0.51 -15.99
CA ASP A 205 2.22 0.27 -14.84
C ASP A 205 1.69 -0.96 -14.08
N THR A 206 2.19 -2.14 -14.47
CA THR A 206 1.89 -3.42 -13.80
C THR A 206 2.47 -3.51 -12.40
N SER A 207 3.22 -2.48 -11.95
CA SER A 207 3.75 -2.36 -10.61
C SER A 207 2.83 -1.57 -9.67
N ILE A 208 1.55 -1.40 -10.01
CA ILE A 208 0.57 -0.69 -9.16
C ILE A 208 -0.42 -1.69 -8.57
N CYS A 209 -0.47 -1.77 -7.22
CA CYS A 209 -1.45 -2.54 -6.47
C CYS A 209 -2.81 -1.85 -6.56
N LYS A 210 -3.73 -2.45 -7.30
CA LYS A 210 -5.16 -2.17 -7.30
C LYS A 210 -5.88 -2.63 -6.02
N CYS A 211 -5.42 -3.63 -5.29
CA CYS A 211 -6.10 -4.08 -4.06
C CYS A 211 -5.63 -3.35 -2.79
N LEU A 212 -4.96 -2.20 -2.94
CA LEU A 212 -4.74 -1.23 -1.87
C LEU A 212 -5.51 0.08 -2.14
N LEU A 213 -6.45 0.01 -3.09
CA LEU A 213 -7.52 0.98 -3.36
C LEU A 213 -8.71 0.75 -2.41
#